data_AF-A0A9D6TBU5-F1
#
_entry.id   AF-A0A9D6TBU5-F1
#
_cell.length_a   1.000
_cell.length_b   1.000
_cell.length_c   1.000
_cell.angle_alpha   90.00
_cell.angle_beta   90.00
_cell.angle_gamma   90.00
#
_symmetry.space_group_name_H-M   'P 1'
#
loop_
_entity.id
_entity.type
_entity.pdbx_description
1 polymer ?
#
loop_
_entity_poly.entity_id
_entity_poly.type
_entity_poly.pdbx_seq_one_letter_code
_entity_poly.pdbx_strand_id
1 'polypeptide(L)'
;MATHSFRPKKRRSGAAALDVEAVIRDAKAAAAARMQGYRARALELHGWICAKCAREFDAATLHLLTVHHKDGNHDHNPPDGSNWENLCADCHDDEHRRGVLADYLAGKS
;
A
#
# COMPACT_ATOMS: atom_id res chain seq x y z
N MET A 1 17.10 -57.25 -32.90
CA MET A 1 17.16 -55.77 -33.05
C MET A 1 15.74 -55.23 -32.91
N ALA A 2 15.37 -54.71 -31.74
CA ALA A 2 14.04 -54.14 -31.52
C ALA A 2 14.10 -52.62 -31.67
N THR A 3 13.41 -52.08 -32.66
CA THR A 3 13.29 -50.63 -32.86
C THR A 3 12.19 -50.09 -31.96
N HIS A 4 12.56 -49.53 -30.80
CA HIS A 4 11.62 -48.80 -29.96
C HIS A 4 11.34 -47.43 -30.59
N SER A 5 10.11 -47.22 -31.05
CA SER A 5 9.65 -45.92 -31.54
C SER A 5 9.40 -44.98 -30.37
N PHE A 6 10.20 -43.93 -30.28
CA PHE A 6 10.03 -42.88 -29.27
C PHE A 6 8.87 -41.97 -29.69
N ARG A 7 7.73 -42.08 -28.99
CA ARG A 7 6.57 -41.19 -29.17
C ARG A 7 6.60 -40.10 -28.10
N PRO A 8 6.83 -38.82 -28.44
CA PRO A 8 6.87 -37.76 -27.43
C PRO A 8 5.46 -37.56 -26.85
N LYS A 9 5.33 -37.82 -25.54
CA LYS A 9 4.09 -37.60 -24.80
C LYS A 9 3.94 -36.10 -24.58
N LYS A 10 2.90 -35.50 -25.19
CA LYS A 10 2.54 -34.08 -25.00
C LYS A 10 2.41 -33.80 -23.50
N ARG A 11 3.29 -32.98 -22.93
CA ARG A 11 3.18 -32.53 -21.54
C ARG A 11 1.83 -31.82 -21.41
N ARG A 12 0.94 -32.36 -20.57
CA ARG A 12 -0.26 -31.63 -20.13
C ARG A 12 0.27 -30.44 -19.35
N SER A 13 0.17 -29.24 -19.92
CA SER A 13 0.38 -27.98 -19.21
C SER A 13 -0.77 -27.82 -18.21
N GLY A 14 -0.67 -28.55 -17.11
CA GLY A 14 -1.59 -28.49 -15.97
C GLY A 14 -0.91 -27.83 -14.79
N ALA A 15 -0.39 -26.62 -14.99
CA ALA A 15 -0.44 -25.63 -13.92
C ALA A 15 -1.60 -24.72 -14.34
N ALA A 16 -2.67 -24.66 -13.53
CA ALA A 16 -3.73 -23.69 -13.76
C ALA A 16 -3.06 -22.33 -13.95
N ALA A 17 -3.26 -21.71 -15.12
CA ALA A 17 -2.77 -20.37 -15.35
C ALA A 17 -3.37 -19.52 -14.22
N LEU A 18 -2.52 -18.98 -13.35
CA LEU A 18 -2.92 -18.06 -12.31
C LEU A 18 -3.78 -16.99 -12.98
N ASP A 19 -5.04 -16.87 -12.59
CA ASP A 19 -5.91 -15.82 -13.08
C ASP A 19 -5.39 -14.50 -12.51
N VAL A 20 -4.54 -13.84 -13.30
CA VAL A 20 -3.87 -12.59 -12.94
C VAL A 20 -4.91 -11.52 -12.60
N GLU A 21 -6.06 -11.52 -13.27
CA GLU A 21 -7.14 -10.56 -13.04
C GLU A 21 -7.80 -10.78 -11.67
N ALA A 22 -8.07 -12.04 -11.32
CA ALA A 22 -8.55 -12.40 -9.99
C ALA A 22 -7.55 -12.02 -8.89
N VAL A 23 -6.25 -12.28 -9.11
CA VAL A 23 -5.19 -11.92 -8.17
C VAL A 23 -5.11 -10.39 -7.97
N ILE A 24 -5.19 -9.60 -9.05
CA ILE A 24 -5.21 -8.13 -8.97
C ILE A 24 -6.43 -7.64 -8.20
N ARG A 25 -7.61 -8.20 -8.47
CA ARG A 25 -8.86 -7.83 -7.78
C ARG A 25 -8.77 -8.11 -6.27
N ASP A 26 -8.29 -9.29 -5.90
CA ASP A 26 -8.17 -9.69 -4.49
C ASP A 26 -7.14 -8.83 -3.76
N ALA A 27 -6.02 -8.50 -4.40
CA ALA A 27 -5.02 -7.57 -3.86
C ALA A 27 -5.61 -6.17 -3.62
N LYS A 28 -6.39 -5.64 -4.58
CA LYS A 28 -7.06 -4.34 -4.44
C LYS A 28 -8.10 -4.36 -3.30
N ALA A 29 -8.91 -5.41 -3.21
CA ALA A 29 -9.91 -5.55 -2.15
C ALA A 29 -9.26 -5.65 -0.76
N ALA A 30 -8.18 -6.42 -0.64
CA ALA A 30 -7.44 -6.59 0.61
C ALA A 30 -6.71 -5.30 1.03
N ALA A 31 -6.19 -4.52 0.08
CA ALA A 31 -5.66 -3.19 0.35
C ALA A 31 -6.75 -2.22 0.80
N ALA A 32 -7.90 -2.20 0.12
CA ALA A 32 -9.04 -1.36 0.47
C ALA A 32 -9.60 -1.68 1.86
N ALA A 33 -9.71 -2.95 2.23
CA ALA A 33 -10.17 -3.37 3.55
C ALA A 33 -9.21 -2.91 4.67
N ARG A 34 -7.89 -3.02 4.44
CA ARG A 34 -6.88 -2.49 5.37
C ARG A 34 -6.98 -0.97 5.48
N MET A 35 -7.06 -0.28 4.35
CA MET A 35 -7.21 1.17 4.28
C MET A 35 -8.46 1.62 5.03
N GLN A 36 -9.64 1.02 4.81
CA GLN A 36 -10.87 1.47 5.46
C GLN A 36 -10.83 1.34 7.00
N GLY A 37 -10.13 0.36 7.55
CA GLY A 37 -10.00 0.19 9.01
C GLY A 37 -9.20 1.30 9.67
N TYR A 38 -7.91 1.41 9.34
CA TYR A 38 -7.04 2.41 9.99
C TYR A 38 -7.32 3.83 9.50
N ARG A 39 -7.72 4.03 8.24
CA ARG A 39 -8.00 5.36 7.69
C ARG A 39 -9.20 5.98 8.35
N ALA A 40 -10.31 5.24 8.50
CA ALA A 40 -11.48 5.76 9.17
C ALA A 40 -11.14 6.19 10.60
N ARG A 41 -10.35 5.37 11.30
CA ARG A 41 -9.88 5.66 12.65
C ARG A 41 -8.95 6.87 12.73
N ALA A 42 -8.01 7.01 11.80
CA ALA A 42 -7.11 8.15 11.73
C ALA A 42 -7.87 9.46 11.44
N LEU A 43 -8.89 9.43 10.59
CA LEU A 43 -9.76 10.58 10.31
C LEU A 43 -10.63 10.96 11.52
N GLU A 44 -11.07 9.98 12.31
CA GLU A 44 -11.82 10.20 13.54
C GLU A 44 -10.94 10.80 14.65
N LEU A 45 -9.72 10.28 14.83
CA LEU A 45 -8.80 10.71 15.89
C LEU A 45 -8.10 12.05 15.58
N HIS A 46 -7.63 12.23 14.35
CA HIS A 46 -6.78 13.36 13.96
C HIS A 46 -7.52 14.43 13.15
N GLY A 47 -8.80 14.20 12.83
CA GLY A 47 -9.65 15.14 12.12
C GLY A 47 -9.32 15.28 10.63
N TRP A 48 -10.10 16.12 9.96
CA TRP A 48 -9.99 16.37 8.51
C TRP A 48 -9.06 17.56 8.24
N ILE A 49 -7.87 17.52 8.82
CA ILE A 49 -6.87 18.58 8.72
C ILE A 49 -5.50 17.96 8.46
N CYS A 50 -4.69 18.61 7.62
CA CYS A 50 -3.31 18.22 7.43
C CYS A 50 -2.46 18.63 8.64
N ALA A 51 -1.80 17.67 9.29
CA ALA A 51 -0.94 17.92 10.44
C ALA A 51 0.29 18.81 10.12
N LYS A 52 0.70 18.88 8.85
CA LYS A 52 1.91 19.61 8.42
C LYS A 52 1.64 21.03 7.94
N CYS A 53 0.60 21.24 7.12
CA CYS A 53 0.30 22.56 6.55
C CYS A 53 -1.00 23.19 7.07
N ALA A 54 -1.70 22.52 8.00
CA ALA A 54 -2.97 22.95 8.58
C ALA A 54 -4.11 23.18 7.55
N ARG A 55 -3.98 22.68 6.32
CA ARG A 55 -5.08 22.69 5.34
C ARG A 55 -6.21 21.80 5.85
N GLU A 56 -7.40 22.38 5.97
CA GLU A 56 -8.64 21.64 6.29
C GLU A 56 -9.28 21.05 5.03
N PHE A 57 -10.03 19.98 5.22
CA PHE A 57 -10.71 19.24 4.17
C PHE A 57 -12.18 19.05 4.51
N ASP A 58 -12.99 18.95 3.47
CA ASP A 58 -14.42 18.64 3.55
C ASP A 58 -14.71 17.28 2.89
N ALA A 59 -15.97 16.86 2.91
CA ALA A 59 -16.36 15.57 2.33
C ALA A 59 -16.00 15.44 0.83
N ALA A 60 -15.98 16.54 0.07
CA ALA A 60 -15.67 16.53 -1.35
C ALA A 60 -14.16 16.34 -1.59
N THR A 61 -13.33 16.88 -0.71
CA THR A 61 -11.86 16.91 -0.84
C THR A 61 -11.14 15.92 0.05
N LEU A 62 -11.84 15.22 0.96
CA LEU A 62 -11.27 14.29 1.95
C LEU A 62 -10.40 13.17 1.35
N HIS A 63 -10.67 12.80 0.10
CA HIS A 63 -9.87 11.81 -0.64
C HIS A 63 -8.42 12.25 -0.88
N LEU A 64 -8.13 13.55 -0.77
CA LEU A 64 -6.78 14.13 -0.88
C LEU A 64 -6.01 14.17 0.45
N LEU A 65 -6.68 13.86 1.56
CA LEU A 65 -6.06 13.71 2.88
C LEU A 65 -5.70 12.23 3.08
N THR A 66 -4.42 11.90 3.19
CA THR A 66 -3.90 10.53 3.33
C THR A 66 -3.41 10.28 4.75
N VAL A 67 -3.30 9.00 5.12
CA VAL A 67 -2.68 8.60 6.39
C VAL A 67 -1.21 8.32 6.14
N HIS A 68 -0.34 8.95 6.91
CA HIS A 68 1.09 8.70 6.93
C HIS A 68 1.46 7.87 8.16
N HIS A 69 2.31 6.86 7.99
CA HIS A 69 2.88 6.07 9.10
C HIS A 69 4.24 6.64 9.49
N LYS A 70 4.34 7.20 10.70
CA LYS A 70 5.53 7.92 11.18
C LYS A 70 6.78 7.05 11.25
N ASP A 71 6.61 5.77 11.58
CA ASP A 71 7.70 4.79 11.65
C ASP A 71 7.98 4.07 10.32
N GLY A 72 7.21 4.39 9.26
CA GLY A 72 7.30 3.72 7.95
C GLY A 72 6.74 2.30 7.90
N ASN A 73 6.26 1.74 9.02
CA ASN A 73 5.70 0.39 9.08
C ASN A 73 4.18 0.41 8.93
N HIS A 74 3.70 0.06 7.73
CA HIS A 74 2.27 0.00 7.42
C HIS A 74 1.47 -1.04 8.23
N ASP A 75 2.14 -2.00 8.86
CA ASP A 75 1.49 -3.01 9.70
C ASP A 75 1.39 -2.58 11.18
N HIS A 76 2.15 -1.55 11.61
CA HIS A 76 2.08 -1.01 12.95
C HIS A 76 0.91 -0.02 13.08
N ASN A 77 -0.24 -0.55 13.49
CA ASN A 77 -1.53 0.14 13.48
C ASN A 77 -2.13 0.26 14.89
N PRO A 78 -1.54 1.06 15.79
CA PRO A 78 -1.98 1.13 17.18
C PRO A 78 -3.37 1.77 17.30
N PRO A 79 -4.21 1.31 18.24
CA PRO A 79 -5.59 1.79 18.38
C PRO A 79 -5.69 3.26 18.83
N ASP A 80 -4.65 3.82 19.45
CA ASP A 80 -4.62 5.24 19.80
C ASP A 80 -4.22 6.14 18.62
N GLY A 81 -3.90 5.57 17.46
CA GLY A 81 -3.46 6.30 16.27
C GLY A 81 -2.11 6.99 16.43
N SER A 82 -1.32 6.63 17.44
CA SER A 82 -0.03 7.28 17.77
C SER A 82 0.99 7.23 16.61
N ASN A 83 0.98 6.14 15.83
CA ASN A 83 1.85 5.96 14.67
C ASN A 83 1.36 6.68 13.39
N TRP A 84 0.21 7.35 13.44
CA TRP A 84 -0.39 7.97 12.26
C TRP A 84 -0.39 9.49 12.33
N GLU A 85 -0.41 10.11 11.16
CA GLU A 85 -0.79 11.51 10.97
C GLU A 85 -1.52 11.68 9.64
N ASN A 86 -2.49 12.61 9.60
CA ASN A 86 -3.22 12.91 8.37
C ASN A 86 -2.47 14.00 7.60
N LEU A 87 -2.05 13.72 6.36
CA LEU A 87 -1.31 14.65 5.51
C LEU A 87 -2.03 14.89 4.19
N CYS A 88 -1.99 16.11 3.66
CA CYS A 88 -2.40 16.33 2.28
C CYS A 88 -1.43 15.61 1.34
N ALA A 89 -1.90 15.23 0.15
CA ALA A 89 -1.08 14.54 -0.86
C ALA A 89 0.30 15.22 -1.07
N ASP A 90 0.34 16.55 -1.16
CA ASP A 90 1.58 17.30 -1.32
C ASP A 90 2.55 17.14 -0.12
N CYS A 91 2.02 17.22 1.11
CA CYS A 91 2.83 17.08 2.33
C CYS A 91 3.27 15.64 2.55
N HIS A 92 2.45 14.67 2.16
CA HIS A 92 2.75 13.26 2.24
C HIS A 92 3.93 12.90 1.30
N ASP A 93 3.86 13.35 0.04
CA ASP A 93 4.94 13.12 -0.93
C ASP A 93 6.26 13.78 -0.50
N ASP A 94 6.20 15.00 0.07
CA ASP A 94 7.40 15.67 0.61
C ASP A 94 8.06 14.87 1.73
N GLU A 95 7.28 14.25 2.62
CA GLU A 95 7.81 13.44 3.73
C GLU A 95 8.53 12.19 3.23
N HIS A 96 7.92 11.46 2.28
CA HIS A 96 8.55 10.31 1.65
C HIS A 96 9.84 10.70 0.91
N ARG A 97 9.86 11.84 0.22
CA ARG A 97 11.06 12.33 -0.48
C ARG A 97 12.18 12.71 0.48
N ARG A 98 11.85 13.31 1.62
CA ARG A 98 12.84 13.62 2.66
C ARG A 98 13.48 12.37 3.23
N GLY A 99 12.70 11.31 3.47
CA GLY A 99 13.22 10.01 3.91
C GLY A 99 14.23 9.43 2.93
N VAL A 100 13.87 9.35 1.64
CA VAL A 100 14.76 8.87 0.58
C VAL A 100 16.05 9.71 0.50
N LEU A 101 15.93 11.04 0.58
CA LEU A 101 17.09 11.92 0.57
C LEU A 101 17.99 11.69 1.80
N ALA A 102 17.41 11.51 2.98
CA ALA A 102 18.16 11.25 4.21
C ALA A 102 18.94 9.93 4.13
N ASP A 103 18.33 8.87 3.60
CA ASP A 103 19.01 7.58 3.40
C ASP A 103 20.17 7.70 2.40
N TYR A 104 19.95 8.40 1.28
CA TYR A 104 21.00 8.69 0.31
C TYR A 104 22.18 9.44 0.94
N LEU A 105 21.92 10.51 1.69
CA LEU A 105 22.95 11.30 2.36
C LEU A 105 23.67 10.51 3.47
N ALA A 106 22.98 9.56 4.11
CA ALA A 106 23.56 8.67 5.11
C ALA A 106 24.35 7.50 4.52
N GLY A 107 24.40 7.35 3.19
CA GLY A 107 25.08 6.24 2.51
C GLY A 107 24.39 4.89 2.72
N LYS A 108 23.10 4.89 3.08
CA LYS A 108 22.27 3.69 3.18
C LYS A 108 21.60 3.49 1.81
N SER A 109 22.15 2.59 1.00
CA SER A 109 21.61 2.22 -0.31
C SER A 109 21.46 0.72 -0.42
#